data_AF-A0A2H1FEM9-F1
#
_entry.id   AF-A0A2H1FEM9-F1
#
_cell.length_a   1.000
_cell.length_b   1.000
_cell.length_c   1.000
_cell.angle_alpha   90.00
_cell.angle_beta   90.00
_cell.angle_gamma   90.00
#
_symmetry.space_group_name_H-M   'P 1'
#
loop_
_entity.id
_entity.type
_entity.pdbx_description
1 polymer ?
#
loop_
_entity_poly.entity_id
_entity_poly.type
_entity_poly.pdbx_seq_one_letter_code
_entity_poly.pdbx_strand_id
1 'polypeptide(L)'
;MQGEKVNKNVPKKGVNVLESNVHSSRDKDRHSTTKNDIEIQKTIDLLSLLSKLHALKIFTLAKDGIKSHIGTHSEIGLTKKQYYLRLNQLVKAGLLVKYDDTYNHTTLGKIIYHDYLLRLEKDISNSKYMEMIDVLNQSSKFSKDEIKEIFPNMR
;
A
#
# COMPACT_ATOMS: atom_id res chain seq x y z
N MET A 1 1.33 42.78 -70.81
CA MET A 1 0.00 42.20 -70.53
C MET A 1 -0.12 42.14 -69.00
N GLN A 2 -0.55 43.24 -68.36
CA GLN A 2 -1.93 43.47 -67.83
C GLN A 2 -2.38 42.30 -66.94
N GLY A 3 -2.33 42.41 -65.60
CA GLY A 3 -3.36 43.03 -64.74
C GLY A 3 -4.01 41.88 -63.93
N GLU A 4 -4.50 41.95 -62.69
CA GLU A 4 -4.83 43.03 -61.78
C GLU A 4 -5.19 42.39 -60.41
N LYS A 5 -4.93 43.11 -59.30
CA LYS A 5 -5.40 42.76 -57.95
C LYS A 5 -6.89 43.02 -57.84
N VAL A 6 -7.65 42.20 -57.09
CA VAL A 6 -8.84 42.70 -56.35
C VAL A 6 -8.96 42.05 -54.98
N ASN A 7 -8.80 42.91 -53.97
CA ASN A 7 -9.22 42.79 -52.58
C ASN A 7 -10.70 43.24 -52.48
N LYS A 8 -11.57 42.54 -51.72
CA LYS A 8 -12.80 43.12 -51.15
C LYS A 8 -13.15 42.53 -49.78
N ASN A 9 -12.78 43.27 -48.74
CA ASN A 9 -13.61 43.77 -47.62
C ASN A 9 -14.78 42.94 -47.04
N VAL A 10 -14.61 42.61 -45.75
CA VAL A 10 -15.56 42.44 -44.62
C VAL A 10 -16.41 43.75 -44.44
N PRO A 11 -17.68 43.84 -43.92
CA PRO A 11 -18.03 43.51 -42.52
C PRO A 11 -19.50 43.20 -42.05
N LYS A 12 -19.58 42.51 -40.89
CA LYS A 12 -20.44 42.65 -39.68
C LYS A 12 -21.98 42.87 -39.76
N LYS A 13 -22.73 42.03 -39.00
CA LYS A 13 -23.57 42.37 -37.80
C LYS A 13 -24.58 41.24 -37.52
N GLY A 14 -24.64 40.71 -36.30
CA GLY A 14 -25.82 40.80 -35.39
C GLY A 14 -26.86 39.71 -35.69
N VAL A 15 -27.59 39.05 -34.79
CA VAL A 15 -28.08 39.33 -33.44
C VAL A 15 -28.46 37.98 -32.81
N ASN A 16 -28.38 37.95 -31.48
CA ASN A 16 -28.77 36.91 -30.53
C ASN A 16 -30.27 36.54 -30.61
N VAL A 17 -30.63 35.25 -30.62
CA VAL A 17 -31.95 34.79 -30.17
C VAL A 17 -31.78 33.51 -29.35
N LEU A 18 -32.28 33.60 -28.13
CA LEU A 18 -32.44 32.56 -27.13
C LEU A 18 -33.27 31.40 -27.68
N GLU A 19 -32.85 30.17 -27.44
CA GLU A 19 -33.79 29.10 -27.09
C GLU A 19 -33.10 28.08 -26.17
N SER A 20 -33.64 28.04 -24.97
CA SER A 20 -33.38 27.11 -23.89
C SER A 20 -33.65 25.68 -24.29
N ASN A 21 -32.79 24.75 -23.87
CA ASN A 21 -33.30 23.47 -23.40
C ASN A 21 -32.51 22.93 -22.21
N VAL A 22 -33.26 22.75 -21.14
CA VAL A 22 -32.92 22.20 -19.83
C VAL A 22 -32.65 20.71 -19.97
N HIS A 23 -31.45 20.24 -19.63
CA HIS A 23 -31.34 18.97 -18.89
C HIS A 23 -29.99 18.74 -18.21
N SER A 24 -30.11 18.29 -16.96
CA SER A 24 -29.11 17.57 -16.16
C SER A 24 -28.03 18.43 -15.51
N SER A 25 -28.39 18.97 -14.34
CA SER A 25 -27.53 19.08 -13.18
C SER A 25 -26.63 17.85 -13.07
N ARG A 26 -25.36 18.00 -13.40
CA ARG A 26 -24.28 17.10 -12.97
C ARG A 26 -23.57 17.72 -11.78
N ASP A 27 -24.34 17.97 -10.73
CA ASP A 27 -23.84 17.81 -9.37
C ASP A 27 -23.75 16.30 -9.12
N LYS A 28 -22.55 15.76 -9.21
CA LYS A 28 -22.20 14.50 -8.54
C LYS A 28 -20.88 14.71 -7.83
N ASP A 29 -21.02 15.09 -6.57
CA ASP A 29 -20.21 14.61 -5.46
C ASP A 29 -18.72 14.57 -5.72
N ARG A 30 -18.08 15.74 -5.57
CA ARG A 30 -16.71 15.78 -5.08
C ARG A 30 -16.72 15.10 -3.72
N HIS A 31 -16.30 13.84 -3.66
CA HIS A 31 -15.99 13.15 -2.41
C HIS A 31 -15.11 14.08 -1.58
N SER A 32 -15.65 14.63 -0.50
CA SER A 32 -14.82 15.23 0.55
C SER A 32 -14.10 14.07 1.22
N THR A 33 -12.94 13.68 0.66
CA THR A 33 -12.08 12.68 1.28
C THR A 33 -11.79 13.13 2.70
N THR A 34 -12.33 12.40 3.67
CA THR A 34 -12.13 12.73 5.07
C THR A 34 -10.69 12.40 5.45
N LYS A 35 -10.16 13.04 6.49
CA LYS A 35 -8.82 12.72 7.02
C LYS A 35 -8.66 11.21 7.29
N ASN A 36 -9.75 10.55 7.71
CA ASN A 36 -9.76 9.11 7.97
C ASN A 36 -9.54 8.28 6.68
N ASP A 37 -10.17 8.67 5.57
CA ASP A 37 -10.03 7.98 4.29
C ASP A 37 -8.58 8.04 3.76
N ILE A 38 -7.88 9.14 4.04
CA ILE A 38 -6.46 9.31 3.69
C ILE A 38 -5.58 8.33 4.47
N GLU A 39 -5.81 8.18 5.78
CA GLU A 39 -5.01 7.24 6.60
C GLU A 39 -5.33 5.77 6.26
N ILE A 40 -6.59 5.46 5.95
CA ILE A 40 -6.97 4.13 5.43
C ILE A 40 -6.27 3.86 4.10
N GLN A 41 -6.24 4.83 3.18
CA GLN A 41 -5.56 4.65 1.90
C GLN A 41 -4.05 4.42 2.07
N LYS A 42 -3.38 5.17 2.94
CA LYS A 42 -1.96 4.93 3.28
C LYS A 42 -1.75 3.53 3.85
N THR A 43 -2.67 3.06 4.69
CA THR A 43 -2.62 1.70 5.25
C THR A 43 -2.76 0.64 4.15
N ILE A 44 -3.72 0.82 3.24
CA ILE A 44 -3.92 -0.07 2.08
C ILE A 44 -2.65 -0.10 1.21
N ASP A 45 -2.05 1.05 0.92
CA ASP A 45 -0.84 1.14 0.10
C ASP A 45 0.33 0.41 0.76
N LEU A 46 0.49 0.56 2.07
CA LEU A 46 1.52 -0.13 2.86
C LEU A 46 1.33 -1.64 2.83
N LEU A 47 0.13 -2.12 3.15
CA LEU A 47 -0.21 -3.54 3.14
C LEU A 47 -0.06 -4.14 1.73
N SER A 48 -0.46 -3.40 0.69
CA SER A 48 -0.32 -3.81 -0.71
C SER A 48 1.14 -3.85 -1.18
N LEU A 49 2.02 -3.05 -0.59
CA LEU A 49 3.45 -3.16 -0.82
C LEU A 49 4.01 -4.41 -0.12
N LEU A 50 3.68 -4.61 1.16
CA LEU A 50 4.18 -5.71 1.98
C LEU A 50 3.58 -7.08 1.60
N SER A 51 2.43 -7.14 0.93
CA SER A 51 1.87 -8.40 0.41
C SER A 51 2.67 -8.98 -0.76
N LYS A 52 3.58 -8.21 -1.37
CA LYS A 52 4.42 -8.66 -2.47
C LYS A 52 5.61 -9.43 -1.92
N LEU A 53 5.73 -10.71 -2.29
CA LEU A 53 6.79 -11.63 -1.81
C LEU A 53 8.19 -11.00 -1.76
N HIS A 54 8.64 -10.39 -2.85
CA HIS A 54 9.97 -9.78 -2.93
C HIS A 54 10.13 -8.54 -2.03
N ALA A 55 9.07 -7.75 -1.85
CA ALA A 55 9.09 -6.60 -0.96
C ALA A 55 9.17 -7.07 0.50
N LEU A 56 8.35 -8.06 0.87
CA LEU A 56 8.36 -8.64 2.22
C LEU A 56 9.71 -9.28 2.55
N LYS A 57 10.29 -10.07 1.63
CA LYS A 57 11.62 -10.66 1.81
C LYS A 57 12.68 -9.61 2.09
N ILE A 58 12.74 -8.54 1.29
CA ILE A 58 13.70 -7.45 1.51
C ILE A 58 13.41 -6.74 2.83
N PHE A 59 12.14 -6.48 3.15
CA PHE A 59 11.77 -5.82 4.40
C PHE A 59 12.17 -6.65 5.63
N THR A 60 11.97 -7.96 5.62
CA THR A 60 12.38 -8.87 6.71
C THR A 60 13.90 -8.92 6.87
N LEU A 61 14.65 -8.95 5.76
CA LEU A 61 16.12 -8.98 5.79
C LEU A 61 16.73 -7.65 6.27
N ALA A 62 16.02 -6.52 6.09
CA ALA A 62 16.48 -5.20 6.50
C ALA A 62 16.55 -5.01 8.02
N LYS A 63 16.05 -5.97 8.81
CA LYS A 63 16.17 -5.97 10.27
C LYS A 63 17.63 -5.88 10.75
N ASP A 64 18.55 -6.50 10.01
CA ASP A 64 19.99 -6.55 10.33
C ASP A 64 20.80 -5.56 9.47
N GLY A 65 20.12 -4.74 8.66
CA GLY A 65 20.73 -3.89 7.63
C GLY A 65 21.11 -4.68 6.37
N ILE A 66 20.64 -4.21 5.21
CA ILE A 66 20.98 -4.84 3.92
C ILE A 66 22.02 -3.98 3.21
N LYS A 67 23.18 -4.57 2.90
CA LYS A 67 24.19 -3.91 2.08
C LYS A 67 23.69 -3.68 0.66
N SER A 68 24.03 -2.54 0.08
CA SER A 68 23.70 -2.16 -1.29
C SER A 68 24.60 -2.84 -2.34
N HIS A 69 25.36 -3.88 -1.97
CA HIS A 69 26.36 -4.48 -2.84
C HIS A 69 25.75 -5.26 -4.00
N ILE A 70 26.55 -5.40 -5.06
CA ILE A 70 26.19 -6.02 -6.34
C ILE A 70 25.82 -7.52 -6.22
N GLY A 71 26.03 -8.18 -5.07
CA GLY A 71 25.71 -9.60 -4.85
C GLY A 71 24.45 -9.89 -4.03
N THR A 72 23.95 -8.92 -3.27
CA THR A 72 22.88 -9.16 -2.29
C THR A 72 21.56 -9.54 -2.95
N HIS A 73 21.28 -9.02 -4.16
CA HIS A 73 20.07 -9.39 -4.89
C HIS A 73 20.06 -10.87 -5.31
N SER A 74 21.21 -11.44 -5.67
CA SER A 74 21.32 -12.83 -6.10
C SER A 74 21.19 -13.81 -4.94
N GLU A 75 21.74 -13.47 -3.77
CA GLU A 75 21.64 -14.27 -2.55
C GLU A 75 20.18 -14.50 -2.12
N ILE A 76 19.30 -13.54 -2.41
CA ILE A 76 17.87 -13.62 -2.08
C ILE A 76 16.99 -14.06 -3.27
N GLY A 77 17.61 -14.43 -4.39
CA GLY A 77 16.94 -14.95 -5.58
C GLY A 77 16.20 -13.90 -6.41
N LEU A 78 16.66 -12.64 -6.39
CA LEU A 78 16.05 -11.53 -7.14
C LEU A 78 16.97 -11.04 -8.27
N THR A 79 16.36 -10.59 -9.36
CA THR A 79 17.08 -9.79 -10.36
C THR A 79 17.44 -8.42 -9.79
N LYS A 80 18.50 -7.78 -10.30
CA LYS A 80 18.87 -6.39 -9.95
C LYS A 80 17.68 -5.44 -10.04
N LYS A 81 16.92 -5.51 -11.14
CA LYS A 81 15.76 -4.66 -11.38
C LYS A 81 14.68 -4.83 -10.31
N GLN A 82 14.33 -6.08 -9.97
CA GLN A 82 13.35 -6.35 -8.91
C GLN A 82 13.84 -5.83 -7.56
N TYR A 83 15.10 -6.11 -7.22
CA TYR A 83 15.69 -5.70 -5.96
C TYR A 83 15.67 -4.18 -5.76
N TYR A 84 16.23 -3.41 -6.69
CA TYR A 84 16.28 -1.95 -6.59
C TYR A 84 14.90 -1.31 -6.70
N LEU A 85 13.98 -1.88 -7.49
CA LEU A 85 12.59 -1.42 -7.55
C LEU A 85 11.92 -1.54 -6.17
N ARG A 86 12.07 -2.69 -5.50
CA ARG A 86 11.47 -2.92 -4.17
C ARG A 86 12.11 -2.07 -3.09
N LEU A 87 13.43 -1.93 -3.07
CA LEU A 87 14.11 -1.02 -2.15
C LEU A 87 13.57 0.40 -2.29
N ASN A 88 13.49 0.92 -3.52
CA ASN A 88 12.97 2.26 -3.77
C ASN A 88 11.51 2.40 -3.30
N GLN A 89 10.67 1.39 -3.51
CA GLN A 89 9.29 1.40 -3.03
C GLN A 89 9.20 1.42 -1.49
N LEU A 90 10.02 0.60 -0.82
CA LEU A 90 10.07 0.55 0.65
C LEU A 90 10.63 1.85 1.26
N VAL A 91 11.60 2.48 0.61
CA VAL A 91 12.11 3.80 1.00
C VAL A 91 11.04 4.88 0.82
N LYS A 92 10.35 4.90 -0.34
CA LYS A 92 9.26 5.85 -0.60
C LYS A 92 8.08 5.68 0.37
N ALA A 93 7.82 4.47 0.83
CA ALA A 93 6.81 4.18 1.85
C ALA A 93 7.27 4.54 3.27
N GLY A 94 8.51 5.03 3.46
CA GLY A 94 9.04 5.40 4.77
C GLY A 94 9.39 4.21 5.66
N LEU A 95 9.44 2.98 5.13
CA LEU A 95 9.81 1.78 5.87
C LEU A 95 11.31 1.57 5.94
N LEU A 96 12.03 1.97 4.89
CA LEU A 96 13.49 1.89 4.81
C LEU A 96 14.12 3.26 4.63
N VAL A 97 15.37 3.35 5.04
CA VAL A 97 16.25 4.49 4.77
C VAL A 97 17.63 3.97 4.37
N LYS A 98 18.25 4.66 3.41
CA LYS A 98 19.62 4.38 3.01
C LYS A 98 20.56 5.25 3.83
N TYR A 99 21.46 4.62 4.59
CA TYR A 99 22.59 5.28 5.24
C TYR A 99 23.88 4.61 4.75
N ASP A 100 24.79 5.42 4.22
CA ASP A 100 25.98 4.97 3.51
C ASP A 100 25.63 3.91 2.45
N ASP A 101 26.20 2.71 2.57
CA ASP A 101 25.96 1.58 1.69
C ASP A 101 24.96 0.57 2.25
N THR A 102 24.14 0.95 3.22
CA THR A 102 23.17 0.05 3.86
C THR A 102 21.75 0.60 3.84
N TYR A 103 20.79 -0.29 3.60
CA TYR A 103 19.37 -0.03 3.78
C TYR A 103 18.93 -0.60 5.12
N ASN A 104 18.40 0.26 5.99
CA ASN A 104 17.97 -0.07 7.34
C ASN A 104 16.49 0.29 7.51
N HIS A 105 15.81 -0.35 8.46
CA HIS A 105 14.50 0.10 8.89
C HIS A 105 14.55 1.52 9.45
N THR A 106 13.57 2.34 9.08
CA THR A 106 13.24 3.58 9.82
C THR A 106 12.63 3.22 11.18
N THR A 107 12.34 4.22 12.03
CA THR A 107 11.56 3.97 13.26
C THR A 107 10.20 3.35 12.96
N LEU A 108 9.49 3.83 11.93
CA LEU A 108 8.24 3.22 11.47
C LEU A 108 8.47 1.78 11.00
N GLY A 109 9.53 1.54 10.20
CA GLY A 109 9.90 0.21 9.73
C GLY A 109 10.14 -0.78 10.89
N LYS A 110 10.84 -0.34 11.94
CA LYS A 110 11.11 -1.17 13.13
C LYS A 110 9.82 -1.54 13.85
N ILE A 111 8.91 -0.59 14.05
CA ILE A 111 7.61 -0.83 14.68
C ILE A 111 6.78 -1.83 13.84
N ILE A 112 6.66 -1.58 12.53
CA ILE A 112 5.93 -2.48 11.62
C ILE A 112 6.53 -3.89 11.61
N TYR A 113 7.85 -4.01 11.64
CA TYR A 113 8.52 -5.30 11.67
C TYR A 113 8.32 -6.04 13.01
N HIS A 114 8.66 -5.40 14.14
CA HIS A 114 8.68 -6.06 15.44
C HIS A 114 7.30 -6.25 16.05
N ASP A 115 6.45 -5.22 16.02
CA ASP A 115 5.20 -5.23 16.79
C ASP A 115 4.07 -5.91 16.01
N TYR A 116 4.12 -5.82 14.69
CA TYR A 116 3.07 -6.31 13.80
C TYR A 116 3.49 -7.54 12.99
N LEU A 117 4.57 -7.48 12.20
CA LEU A 117 4.91 -8.59 11.29
C LEU A 117 5.33 -9.86 12.05
N LEU A 118 6.28 -9.76 12.99
CA LEU A 118 6.71 -10.92 13.79
C LEU A 118 5.57 -11.52 14.62
N ARG A 119 4.69 -10.68 15.15
CA ARG A 119 3.49 -11.11 15.86
C ARG A 119 2.53 -11.84 14.93
N LEU A 120 2.25 -11.27 13.76
CA LEU A 120 1.39 -11.87 12.75
C LEU A 120 1.92 -13.23 12.29
N GLU A 121 3.22 -13.36 12.03
CA GLU A 121 3.84 -14.65 11.67
C GLU A 121 3.65 -15.70 12.77
N LYS A 122 3.83 -15.30 14.04
CA LYS A 122 3.60 -16.17 15.19
C LYS A 122 2.13 -16.58 15.30
N ASP A 123 1.20 -15.64 15.16
CA ASP A 123 -0.23 -15.89 15.26
C ASP A 123 -0.70 -16.82 14.12
N ILE A 124 -0.23 -16.59 12.89
CA ILE A 124 -0.48 -17.49 11.75
C ILE A 124 0.07 -18.88 12.03
N SER A 125 1.27 -19.01 12.61
CA SER A 125 1.84 -20.33 12.93
C SER A 125 1.04 -21.09 14.00
N ASN A 126 0.31 -20.37 14.85
CA ASN A 126 -0.54 -20.91 15.91
C ASN A 126 -2.02 -21.03 15.52
N SER A 127 -2.39 -20.72 14.27
CA SER A 127 -3.80 -20.64 13.85
C SER A 127 -4.59 -21.93 14.12
N LYS A 128 -3.97 -23.10 13.92
CA LYS A 128 -4.59 -24.40 14.21
C LYS A 128 -4.94 -24.58 15.69
N TYR A 129 -4.09 -24.07 16.60
CA TYR A 129 -4.41 -24.11 18.04
C TYR A 129 -5.55 -23.15 18.36
N MET A 130 -5.67 -22.03 17.65
CA MET A 130 -6.79 -21.09 17.82
C MET A 130 -8.09 -21.75 17.37
N GLU A 131 -8.09 -22.43 16.21
CA GLU A 131 -9.22 -23.23 15.73
C GLU A 131 -9.63 -24.32 16.73
N MET A 132 -8.66 -25.00 17.36
CA MET A 132 -8.94 -25.99 18.41
C MET A 132 -9.64 -25.34 19.62
N ILE A 133 -9.13 -24.19 20.09
CA ILE A 133 -9.74 -23.44 21.21
C ILE A 133 -11.18 -23.04 20.86
N ASP A 134 -11.44 -22.59 19.63
CA ASP A 134 -12.79 -22.23 19.19
C ASP A 134 -13.75 -23.44 19.24
N VAL A 135 -13.30 -24.61 18.79
CA VAL A 135 -14.09 -25.86 18.87
C VAL A 135 -14.36 -26.26 20.31
N LEU A 136 -13.34 -26.19 21.19
CA LEU A 136 -13.49 -26.54 22.60
C LEU A 136 -14.45 -25.59 23.33
N ASN A 137 -14.33 -24.28 23.08
CA ASN A 137 -15.22 -23.26 23.62
C ASN A 137 -16.69 -23.48 23.20
N GLN A 138 -16.94 -24.00 22.01
CA GLN A 138 -18.29 -24.33 21.53
C GLN A 138 -18.85 -25.64 22.11
N SER A 139 -17.97 -26.57 22.52
CA SER A 139 -18.39 -27.92 22.90
C SER A 139 -19.11 -28.02 24.26
N SER A 140 -19.07 -26.98 25.10
CA SER A 140 -19.54 -26.96 26.51
C SER A 140 -18.97 -28.04 27.44
N LYS A 141 -18.10 -28.92 26.92
CA LYS A 141 -17.52 -30.06 27.66
C LYS A 141 -16.34 -29.67 28.55
N PHE A 142 -15.72 -28.54 28.26
CA PHE A 142 -14.54 -28.03 28.96
C PHE A 142 -14.83 -26.60 29.43
N SER A 143 -14.41 -26.31 30.65
CA SER A 143 -14.41 -24.96 31.20
C SER A 143 -13.30 -24.11 30.57
N LYS A 144 -13.44 -22.78 30.66
CA LYS A 144 -12.41 -21.85 30.19
C LYS A 144 -11.08 -22.05 30.91
N ASP A 145 -11.11 -22.46 32.17
CA ASP A 145 -9.91 -22.69 32.98
C ASP A 145 -9.17 -23.95 32.51
N GLU A 146 -9.87 -25.04 32.20
CA GLU A 146 -9.28 -26.26 31.62
C GLU A 146 -8.65 -25.98 30.25
N ILE A 147 -9.34 -25.22 29.39
CA ILE A 147 -8.79 -24.83 28.08
C ILE A 147 -7.53 -23.98 28.25
N LYS A 148 -7.51 -23.06 29.22
CA LYS A 148 -6.35 -22.20 29.51
C LYS A 148 -5.18 -22.98 30.11
N GLU A 149 -5.44 -24.03 30.89
CA GLU A 149 -4.39 -24.92 31.40
C GLU A 149 -3.66 -25.65 30.26
N ILE A 150 -4.41 -26.09 29.24
CA ILE A 150 -3.86 -26.75 28.04
C ILE A 150 -3.16 -25.74 27.11
N PHE A 151 -3.70 -24.52 26.99
CA PHE A 151 -3.20 -23.48 26.08
C PHE A 151 -2.80 -22.18 26.81
N PRO A 152 -1.80 -22.19 27.71
CA PRO A 152 -1.52 -21.09 28.62
C PRO A 152 -0.99 -19.80 27.96
N ASN A 153 -0.46 -19.92 26.74
CA ASN A 153 0.16 -18.82 26.00
C ASN A 153 -0.70 -18.28 24.85
N MET A 154 -1.93 -18.78 24.72
CA MET A 154 -2.91 -18.34 23.72
C MET A 154 -3.87 -17.38 24.44
N ARG A 155 -3.72 -16.08 24.16
CA ARG A 155 -4.58 -15.02 24.70
C ARG A 155 -5.69 -14.67 23.74
#